data_AF-A5UGP0-F1
#
_entry.id   AF-A5UGP0-F1
#
_cell.length_a   1.000
_cell.length_b   1.000
_cell.length_c   1.000
_cell.angle_alpha   90.00
_cell.angle_beta   90.00
_cell.angle_gamma   90.00
#
_symmetry.space_group_name_H-M   'P 1'
#
loop_
_entity.id
_entity.type
_entity.pdbx_description
1 polymer ?
#
loop_
_entity_poly.entity_id
_entity_poly.type
_entity_poly.pdbx_seq_one_letter_code
_entity_poly.pdbx_strand_id
1 'polypeptide(L)'
;MNEINIKLPLHKFQNLMISHVRYSLPRHTYIVSETIHDVKTYWSVLSSNTREVITRDINEHLKRWASDRNNAFHKLDYDSWEELFDWINENRSSPSTTATTAKPIVPVLPVINPKQRKK
;
A
#
# COMPACT_ATOMS: atom_id res chain seq x y z
N MET A 1 -14.71 19.04 -0.90
CA MET A 1 -13.48 18.54 -0.27
C MET A 1 -12.35 19.49 -0.64
N ASN A 2 -11.60 19.97 0.34
CA ASN A 2 -10.40 20.76 0.08
C ASN A 2 -9.24 19.78 -0.16
N GLU A 3 -8.78 19.68 -1.41
CA GLU A 3 -7.61 18.84 -1.73
C GLU A 3 -6.31 19.61 -1.47
N ILE A 4 -5.40 18.99 -0.71
CA ILE A 4 -4.04 19.48 -0.50
C ILE A 4 -3.10 18.57 -1.28
N ASN A 5 -2.32 19.14 -2.19
CA ASN A 5 -1.37 18.40 -3.02
C ASN A 5 0.02 18.34 -2.35
N ILE A 6 0.47 17.15 -1.96
CA ILE A 6 1.76 16.94 -1.26
C ILE A 6 2.73 16.18 -2.18
N LYS A 7 3.97 16.64 -2.32
CA LYS A 7 5.02 15.89 -3.01
C LYS A 7 5.84 15.03 -2.07
N LEU A 8 5.95 13.76 -2.40
CA LEU A 8 6.79 12.82 -1.67
C LEU A 8 7.73 12.11 -2.64
N PRO A 9 9.05 12.03 -2.36
CA PRO A 9 9.94 11.17 -3.12
C PRO A 9 9.40 9.73 -3.14
N LEU A 10 9.43 9.06 -4.29
CA LEU A 10 8.87 7.71 -4.45
C LEU A 10 9.40 6.72 -3.40
N HIS A 11 10.70 6.76 -3.10
CA HIS A 11 11.29 5.90 -2.07
C HIS A 11 10.70 6.16 -0.67
N LYS A 12 10.36 7.42 -0.33
CA LYS A 12 9.69 7.73 0.94
C LYS A 12 8.25 7.24 0.93
N PHE A 13 7.53 7.40 -0.18
CA PHE A 13 6.17 6.87 -0.33
C PHE A 13 6.15 5.35 -0.14
N GLN A 14 7.05 4.63 -0.80
CA GLN A 14 7.17 3.18 -0.67
C GLN A 14 7.49 2.74 0.77
N ASN A 15 8.39 3.47 1.45
CA ASN A 15 8.67 3.20 2.87
C ASN A 15 7.45 3.43 3.76
N LEU A 16 6.70 4.51 3.52
CA LEU A 16 5.45 4.77 4.24
C LEU A 16 4.41 3.69 3.97
N MET A 17 4.28 3.21 2.73
CA MET A 17 3.36 2.12 2.40
C MET A 17 3.72 0.82 3.13
N ILE A 18 5.02 0.46 3.19
CA ILE A 18 5.48 -0.69 3.98
C ILE A 18 5.18 -0.50 5.47
N SER A 19 5.47 0.68 6.03
CA SER A 19 5.19 0.99 7.42
C SER A 19 3.68 0.95 7.73
N HIS A 20 2.85 1.45 6.82
CA HIS A 20 1.41 1.44 6.93
C HIS A 20 0.87 0.01 6.98
N VAL A 21 1.28 -0.84 6.02
CA VAL A 21 0.95 -2.27 6.03
C VAL A 21 1.35 -2.93 7.35
N ARG A 22 2.62 -2.81 7.75
CA ARG A 22 3.13 -3.43 8.99
C ARG A 22 2.41 -2.96 10.24
N TYR A 23 2.04 -1.68 10.29
CA TYR A 23 1.28 -1.14 11.41
C TYR A 23 -0.12 -1.76 11.49
N SER A 24 -0.77 -1.96 10.35
CA SER A 24 -2.14 -2.44 10.24
C SER A 24 -2.29 -3.96 10.41
N LEU A 25 -1.27 -4.75 10.08
CA LEU A 25 -1.30 -6.21 10.18
C LEU A 25 -1.87 -6.71 11.53
N PRO A 26 -1.35 -6.34 12.71
CA PRO A 26 -1.87 -6.84 13.99
C PRO A 26 -3.12 -6.09 14.50
N ARG A 27 -3.73 -5.22 13.68
CA ARG A 27 -4.84 -4.36 14.11
C ARG A 27 -6.16 -4.99 13.68
N HIS A 28 -7.13 -4.96 14.58
CA HIS A 28 -8.49 -5.42 14.32
C HIS A 28 -9.46 -4.22 14.35
N THR A 29 -9.23 -3.28 13.43
CA THR A 29 -9.95 -2.00 13.37
C THR A 29 -10.10 -1.54 11.92
N TYR A 30 -10.83 -0.43 11.71
CA TYR A 30 -11.05 0.18 10.39
C TYR A 30 -9.78 0.34 9.54
N ILE A 31 -8.62 0.49 10.17
CA ILE A 31 -7.33 0.65 9.49
C ILE A 31 -6.99 -0.52 8.55
N VAL A 32 -7.49 -1.73 8.82
CA VAL A 32 -7.29 -2.89 7.93
C VAL A 32 -7.90 -2.61 6.56
N SER A 33 -9.16 -2.17 6.54
CA SER A 33 -9.87 -1.86 5.30
C SER A 33 -9.25 -0.67 4.54
N GLU A 34 -8.81 0.37 5.25
CA GLU A 34 -8.11 1.52 4.64
C GLU A 34 -6.77 1.10 4.03
N THR A 35 -5.98 0.30 4.76
CA THR A 35 -4.70 -0.19 4.25
C THR A 35 -4.86 -1.10 3.03
N ILE A 36 -5.84 -2.00 3.03
CA ILE A 36 -6.12 -2.85 1.86
C ILE A 36 -6.51 -1.99 0.66
N HIS A 37 -7.37 -0.99 0.86
CA HIS A 37 -7.76 -0.04 -0.18
C HIS A 37 -6.54 0.71 -0.75
N ASP A 38 -5.67 1.23 0.11
CA ASP A 38 -4.47 1.97 -0.29
C ASP A 38 -3.47 1.07 -1.04
N VAL A 39 -3.26 -0.17 -0.57
CA VAL A 39 -2.39 -1.13 -1.27
C VAL A 39 -2.92 -1.39 -2.68
N LYS A 40 -4.23 -1.69 -2.83
CA LYS A 40 -4.85 -1.92 -4.15
C LYS A 40 -4.75 -0.67 -5.03
N THR A 41 -5.00 0.51 -4.48
CA THR A 41 -4.98 1.80 -5.20
C THR A 41 -3.61 2.15 -5.74
N TYR A 42 -2.56 2.00 -4.93
CA TYR A 42 -1.21 2.43 -5.29
C TYR A 42 -0.31 1.31 -5.80
N TRP A 43 -0.82 0.08 -5.91
CA TRP A 43 -0.04 -1.11 -6.30
C TRP A 43 0.83 -0.87 -7.55
N SER A 44 0.26 -0.27 -8.59
CA SER A 44 0.91 0.00 -9.89
C SER A 44 2.14 0.92 -9.77
N VAL A 45 2.15 1.81 -8.78
CA VAL A 45 3.22 2.79 -8.52
C VAL A 45 4.38 2.18 -7.73
N LEU A 46 4.12 1.13 -6.96
CA LEU A 46 5.14 0.48 -6.14
C LEU A 46 6.14 -0.29 -7.00
N SER A 47 7.42 -0.15 -6.67
CA SER A 47 8.49 -0.98 -7.25
C SER A 47 8.32 -2.46 -6.93
N SER A 48 8.89 -3.33 -7.76
CA SER A 48 8.86 -4.79 -7.54
C SER A 48 9.38 -5.19 -6.17
N ASN A 49 10.46 -4.56 -5.69
CA ASN A 49 11.01 -4.81 -4.36
C ASN A 49 10.02 -4.45 -3.25
N THR A 50 9.34 -3.31 -3.36
CA THR A 50 8.33 -2.90 -2.37
C THR A 50 7.14 -3.85 -2.37
N ARG A 51 6.66 -4.26 -3.56
CA ARG A 51 5.60 -5.25 -3.69
C ARG A 51 5.99 -6.56 -3.03
N GLU A 52 7.20 -7.08 -3.30
CA GLU A 52 7.72 -8.30 -2.70
C GLU A 52 7.78 -8.24 -1.16
N VAL A 53 8.23 -7.11 -0.59
CA VAL A 53 8.25 -6.91 0.86
C VAL A 53 6.84 -6.96 1.44
N ILE A 54 5.89 -6.23 0.84
CA ILE A 54 4.48 -6.22 1.29
C ILE A 54 3.88 -7.63 1.20
N THR A 55 4.07 -8.32 0.07
CA THR A 55 3.59 -9.70 -0.12
C THR A 55 4.14 -10.64 0.93
N ARG A 56 5.45 -10.55 1.25
CA ARG A 56 6.08 -11.36 2.28
C ARG A 56 5.50 -11.08 3.66
N ASP A 57 5.38 -9.80 4.03
CA ASP A 57 4.88 -9.40 5.35
C ASP A 57 3.43 -9.87 5.58
N ILE A 58 2.56 -9.78 4.55
CA ILE A 58 1.18 -10.30 4.61
C ILE A 58 1.19 -11.83 4.74
N ASN A 59 1.99 -12.54 3.93
CA ASN A 59 2.07 -14.00 3.99
C ASN A 59 2.55 -14.50 5.37
N GLU A 60 3.57 -13.85 5.95
CA GLU A 60 4.07 -14.18 7.28
C GLU A 60 3.00 -13.93 8.35
N HIS A 61 2.22 -12.86 8.23
CA HIS A 61 1.08 -12.60 9.11
C HIS A 61 0.02 -13.70 9.01
N LEU A 62 -0.42 -14.04 7.80
CA LEU A 62 -1.43 -15.09 7.56
C LEU A 62 -1.00 -16.46 8.10
N LYS A 63 0.29 -16.79 7.98
CA LYS A 63 0.88 -18.01 8.57
C LYS A 63 0.89 -17.97 10.09
N ARG A 64 1.33 -16.85 10.67
CA ARG A 64 1.44 -16.68 12.13
C ARG A 64 0.08 -16.73 12.83
N TRP A 65 -0.95 -16.19 12.18
CA TRP A 65 -2.29 -16.04 12.74
C TRP A 65 -3.31 -16.98 12.08
N ALA A 66 -2.88 -18.10 11.51
CA ALA A 66 -3.77 -19.04 10.82
C ALA A 66 -4.95 -19.55 11.68
N SER A 67 -4.79 -19.56 13.01
CA SER A 67 -5.86 -19.90 13.95
C SER A 67 -7.03 -18.91 13.93
N ASP A 68 -6.81 -17.66 13.53
CA ASP A 68 -7.84 -16.61 13.50
C ASP A 68 -8.95 -16.91 12.48
N ARG A 69 -8.70 -17.81 11.51
CA ARG A 69 -9.75 -18.37 10.62
C ARG A 69 -10.94 -18.94 11.37
N ASN A 70 -10.71 -19.47 12.57
CA ASN A 70 -11.73 -20.11 13.40
C ASN A 70 -12.21 -19.20 14.53
N ASN A 71 -11.68 -17.98 14.65
CA ASN A 71 -12.05 -17.03 15.67
C ASN A 71 -13.11 -16.05 15.13
N ALA A 72 -14.34 -16.13 15.64
CA ALA A 72 -15.45 -15.29 15.18
C ALA A 72 -15.14 -13.78 15.22
N PHE A 73 -14.29 -13.31 16.14
CA PHE A 73 -13.94 -11.89 16.27
C PHE A 73 -12.84 -11.45 15.30
N HIS A 74 -11.89 -12.34 14.97
CA HIS A 74 -10.72 -11.98 14.15
C HIS A 74 -10.84 -12.45 12.70
N LYS A 75 -11.76 -13.36 12.42
CA LYS A 75 -11.93 -14.00 11.11
C LYS A 75 -12.12 -12.98 9.98
N LEU A 76 -12.89 -11.92 10.22
CA LEU A 76 -13.18 -10.92 9.19
C LEU A 76 -11.90 -10.22 8.69
N ASP A 77 -11.05 -9.76 9.61
CA ASP A 77 -9.78 -9.12 9.24
C ASP A 77 -8.82 -10.13 8.62
N TYR A 78 -8.79 -11.36 9.13
CA TYR A 78 -7.99 -12.44 8.57
C TYR A 78 -8.39 -12.72 7.11
N ASP A 79 -9.67 -12.92 6.85
CA ASP A 79 -10.23 -13.15 5.51
C ASP A 79 -9.89 -11.97 4.58
N SER A 80 -9.92 -10.74 5.10
CA SER A 80 -9.60 -9.53 4.32
C SER A 80 -8.12 -9.50 3.91
N TRP A 81 -7.20 -9.90 4.80
CA TRP A 81 -5.78 -10.04 4.47
C TRP A 81 -5.52 -11.19 3.50
N GLU A 82 -6.26 -12.30 3.63
CA GLU A 82 -6.21 -13.42 2.69
C GLU A 82 -6.68 -13.00 1.29
N GLU A 83 -7.80 -12.30 1.18
CA GLU A 83 -8.30 -11.78 -0.10
C GLU A 83 -7.29 -10.83 -0.75
N LEU A 84 -6.64 -9.95 0.03
CA LEU A 84 -5.59 -9.09 -0.50
C LEU A 84 -4.39 -9.92 -1.00
N PHE A 85 -3.99 -10.96 -0.27
CA PHE A 85 -2.88 -11.82 -0.67
C PHE A 85 -3.16 -12.53 -1.99
N ASP A 86 -4.36 -13.07 -2.18
CA ASP A 86 -4.79 -13.69 -3.43
C ASP A 86 -4.82 -12.68 -4.58
N TRP A 87 -5.41 -11.51 -4.35
CA TRP A 87 -5.43 -10.42 -5.33
C TRP A 87 -4.01 -10.00 -5.76
N ILE A 88 -3.06 -9.93 -4.83
CA ILE A 88 -1.65 -9.63 -5.13
C ILE A 88 -1.04 -10.69 -6.05
N ASN A 89 -1.32 -11.97 -5.80
CA ASN A 89 -0.80 -13.08 -6.60
C ASN A 89 -1.36 -13.06 -8.03
N GLU A 90 -2.64 -12.73 -8.19
CA GLU A 90 -3.27 -12.52 -9.50
C GLU A 90 -2.64 -11.32 -10.25
N ASN A 91 -2.26 -10.27 -9.51
CA ASN A 91 -1.69 -9.03 -10.05
C ASN A 91 -0.16 -8.99 -10.04
N ARG A 92 0.52 -10.14 -9.88
CA ARG A 92 1.98 -10.21 -9.78
C ARG A 92 2.69 -9.72 -11.04
N SER A 93 2.11 -10.00 -12.20
CA SER A 93 2.64 -9.62 -13.51
C SER A 93 2.28 -8.19 -13.94
N SER A 94 1.52 -7.45 -13.13
CA SER A 94 1.09 -6.09 -13.47
C SER A 94 2.31 -5.17 -13.62
N PRO A 95 2.49 -4.50 -14.79
CA PRO A 95 3.68 -3.71 -15.04
C PRO A 95 3.83 -2.59 -14.01
N SER A 96 5.03 -2.47 -13.45
CA SER A 96 5.40 -1.33 -12.59
C SER A 96 5.49 -0.08 -13.47
N THR A 97 4.71 0.95 -13.16
CA THR A 97 4.71 2.20 -13.95
C THR A 97 5.93 3.08 -13.66
N THR A 98 6.89 2.60 -12.86
CA THR A 98 8.12 3.32 -12.49
C THR A 98 9.05 3.65 -13.68
N ALA A 99 8.75 3.18 -14.90
CA ALA A 99 9.64 3.25 -16.06
C ALA A 99 9.09 4.01 -17.29
N THR A 100 7.96 4.72 -17.22
CA THR A 100 7.41 5.33 -18.45
C THR A 100 6.91 6.76 -18.27
N THR A 101 7.43 7.66 -19.09
CA THR A 101 6.94 9.01 -19.42
C THR A 101 5.58 8.97 -20.14
N ALA A 102 4.63 8.18 -19.64
CA ALA A 102 3.26 8.17 -20.08
C ALA A 102 2.41 8.99 -19.10
N LYS A 103 1.40 9.68 -19.65
CA LYS A 103 0.50 10.56 -18.89
C LYS A 103 0.04 9.89 -17.59
N PRO A 104 0.00 10.66 -16.50
CA PRO A 104 -0.15 10.11 -15.17
C PRO A 104 -1.63 9.70 -14.96
N ILE A 105 -1.85 8.45 -14.58
CA ILE A 105 -3.17 7.86 -14.31
C ILE A 105 -3.77 8.42 -12.99
N VAL A 106 -2.97 9.18 -12.22
CA VAL A 106 -3.36 9.95 -11.04
C VAL A 106 -2.99 11.41 -11.30
N PRO A 107 -3.77 12.42 -10.93
CA PRO A 107 -3.36 13.82 -11.09
C PRO A 107 -1.99 14.00 -10.42
N VAL A 108 -0.97 14.35 -11.20
CA VAL A 108 0.37 14.58 -10.63
C VAL A 108 0.23 15.67 -9.59
N LEU A 109 0.59 15.34 -8.36
CA LEU A 109 0.65 16.28 -7.25
C LEU A 109 1.60 17.42 -7.66
N PRO A 110 1.18 18.70 -7.83
CA PRO A 110 1.98 19.81 -8.35
C PRO A 110 3.19 20.22 -7.48
N VAL A 111 4.18 20.87 -8.09
CA VAL A 111 5.52 21.18 -7.52
C VAL A 111 5.55 22.60 -6.99
N ILE A 112 6.19 22.86 -5.83
CA ILE A 112 6.81 24.16 -5.57
C ILE A 112 8.24 23.95 -5.05
N ASN A 113 9.19 24.66 -5.65
CA ASN A 113 10.61 24.64 -5.33
C ASN A 113 10.87 25.62 -4.17
N PRO A 114 11.48 25.22 -3.03
CA PRO A 114 11.62 26.09 -1.85
C PRO A 114 12.65 27.23 -2.02
N LYS A 115 13.14 27.50 -3.22
CA LYS A 115 14.14 28.55 -3.47
C LYS A 115 13.57 29.83 -4.10
N GLN A 116 12.53 30.41 -3.51
CA GLN A 116 12.23 31.84 -3.71
C GLN A 116 11.62 32.47 -2.44
N ARG A 117 12.45 32.63 -1.40
CA ARG A 117 12.36 33.80 -0.51
C ARG A 117 13.73 34.48 -0.46
N LYS A 118 13.95 35.34 -1.45
CA LYS A 118 14.79 36.55 -1.41
C LYS A 118 13.83 37.64 -1.90
N LYS A 119 13.60 38.78 -1.25
CA LYS A 119 14.28 39.53 -0.20
C LYS A 119 13.29 39.89 0.90
#